data_AF-A0A849KDI7-F1
#
_entry.id   AF-A0A849KDI7-F1
#
_cell.length_a   1.000
_cell.length_b   1.000
_cell.length_c   1.000
_cell.angle_alpha   90.00
_cell.angle_beta   90.00
_cell.angle_gamma   90.00
#
_symmetry.space_group_name_H-M   'P 1'
#
loop_
_entity.id
_entity.type
_entity.pdbx_description
1 polymer ?
#
loop_
_entity_poly.entity_id
_entity_poly.type
_entity_poly.pdbx_seq_one_letter_code
_entity_poly.pdbx_strand_id
1 'polypeptide(L)' 'MKQLLSLAILALGLSVGAVHAAETKQQSKMATCNKDAGDKKGDERKKFMSECLKKD' A
#
# COMPACT_ATOMS: atom_id res chain seq x y z
N MET A 1 16.10 -32.01 -16.24
CA MET A 1 14.99 -32.35 -15.31
C MET A 1 14.90 -31.48 -14.04
N LYS A 2 15.69 -30.41 -13.87
CA LYS A 2 15.53 -29.46 -12.73
C LYS A 2 14.82 -28.15 -13.11
N GLN A 3 14.83 -27.79 -14.40
CA GLN A 3 14.25 -26.56 -14.94
C GLN A 3 12.79 -26.70 -15.42
N LEU A 4 12.16 -27.86 -15.20
CA LEU A 4 10.73 -28.08 -15.48
C LEU A 4 9.82 -27.82 -14.26
N LEU A 5 10.40 -27.46 -13.10
CA LEU A 5 9.65 -27.13 -11.88
C LEU A 5 9.46 -25.62 -11.65
N SER A 6 9.96 -24.76 -12.55
CA SER A 6 9.87 -23.29 -12.40
C SER A 6 8.75 -22.64 -13.24
N LEU A 7 7.94 -23.41 -13.96
CA LEU A 7 6.90 -22.89 -14.87
C LEU A 7 5.45 -23.21 -14.46
N ALA A 8 5.22 -23.71 -13.24
CA ALA A 8 3.88 -24.07 -12.76
C ALA A 8 3.25 -23.07 -11.76
N ILE A 9 3.82 -21.87 -11.60
CA ILE A 9 3.29 -20.83 -10.69
C ILE A 9 2.96 -19.54 -11.45
N LEU A 10 2.28 -19.66 -12.58
CA LEU A 10 1.75 -18.50 -13.31
C LEU A 10 0.28 -18.70 -13.76
N ALA A 11 -0.50 -19.48 -13.02
CA ALA A 11 -1.88 -19.79 -13.37
C ALA A 11 -2.84 -19.91 -12.17
N LEU A 12 -2.61 -19.14 -11.10
CA LEU A 12 -3.60 -19.01 -10.01
C LEU A 12 -3.70 -17.55 -9.54
N GLY A 13 -3.93 -16.66 -10.50
CA GLY A 13 -4.12 -15.23 -10.27
C GLY A 13 -5.41 -14.73 -10.91
N LEU A 14 -6.51 -15.45 -10.74
CA LEU A 14 -7.84 -14.92 -11.02
C LEU A 14 -8.66 -14.95 -9.72
N SER A 15 -9.34 -13.84 -9.44
CA SER A 15 -10.43 -13.70 -8.47
C SER A 15 -10.08 -13.61 -6.98
N VAL A 16 -9.43 -12.50 -6.58
CA VAL A 16 -9.72 -11.93 -5.25
C VAL A 16 -10.08 -10.45 -5.40
N GLY A 17 -11.38 -10.18 -5.35
CA GLY A 17 -11.95 -8.97 -4.78
C GLY A 17 -11.81 -7.68 -5.59
N ALA A 18 -12.76 -7.43 -6.49
CA ALA A 18 -13.28 -6.08 -6.64
C ALA A 18 -14.03 -5.72 -5.34
N VAL A 19 -13.28 -5.41 -4.28
CA VAL A 19 -13.85 -4.83 -3.06
C VAL A 19 -14.31 -3.43 -3.43
N HIS A 20 -15.62 -3.20 -3.42
CA HIS A 20 -16.19 -1.86 -3.47
C HIS A 20 -15.54 -1.04 -2.33
N ALA A 21 -14.61 -0.16 -2.71
CA ALA A 21 -13.85 0.66 -1.77
C ALA A 21 -14.74 1.79 -1.28
N ALA A 22 -15.58 1.53 -0.27
CA ALA A 22 -15.93 2.58 0.66
C ALA A 22 -14.61 3.00 1.33
N GLU A 23 -14.03 4.12 0.88
CA GLU A 23 -12.81 4.66 1.48
C GLU A 23 -13.04 4.79 2.99
N THR A 24 -12.29 4.00 3.75
CA THR A 24 -12.33 4.11 5.21
C THR A 24 -11.73 5.47 5.60
N LYS A 25 -12.16 6.06 6.72
CA LYS A 25 -11.56 7.30 7.26
C LYS A 25 -10.02 7.21 7.33
N GLN A 26 -9.51 6.02 7.66
CA GLN A 26 -8.09 5.74 7.72
C GLN A 26 -7.41 5.76 6.34
N GLN A 27 -8.05 5.25 5.28
CA GLN A 27 -7.55 5.39 3.91
C GLN A 27 -7.53 6.84 3.44
N SER A 28 -8.61 7.60 3.66
CA SER A 28 -8.64 9.02 3.29
C SER A 28 -7.58 9.84 4.04
N LYS A 29 -7.38 9.57 5.34
CA LYS A 29 -6.31 10.19 6.14
C LYS A 29 -4.92 9.85 5.58
N MET A 30 -4.68 8.60 5.22
CA MET A 30 -3.42 8.18 4.59
C MET A 30 -3.16 8.89 3.26
N ALA A 31 -4.18 9.05 2.42
CA ALA A 31 -4.05 9.77 1.15
C ALA A 31 -3.65 11.23 1.37
N THR A 32 -4.32 11.91 2.31
CA THR A 32 -3.99 13.29 2.71
C THR A 32 -2.57 13.39 3.25
N CYS A 33 -2.19 12.52 4.20
CA CYS A 33 -0.82 12.51 4.74
C CYS A 33 0.24 12.26 3.67
N ASN A 34 -0.02 11.44 2.65
CA ASN A 34 0.96 11.26 1.57
C ASN A 34 1.05 12.50 0.67
N LYS A 35 -0.06 13.17 0.42
CA LYS A 35 -0.10 14.40 -0.36
C LYS A 35 0.64 15.54 0.36
N ASP A 36 0.44 15.69 1.67
CA ASP A 36 1.09 16.72 2.49
C ASP A 36 2.58 16.41 2.78
N ALA A 37 3.01 15.18 2.56
CA ALA A 37 4.42 14.84 2.63
C ALA A 37 5.24 15.61 1.58
N GLY A 38 4.65 15.91 0.41
CA GLY A 38 5.34 16.65 -0.66
C GLY A 38 6.68 16.00 -1.02
N ASP A 39 7.75 16.80 -1.05
CA ASP A 39 9.11 16.35 -1.38
C ASP A 39 9.89 15.74 -0.21
N LYS A 40 9.27 15.57 0.96
CA LYS A 40 9.93 14.97 2.14
C LYS A 40 10.41 13.56 1.81
N LYS A 41 11.65 13.24 2.17
CA LYS A 41 12.29 11.94 1.94
C LYS A 41 13.00 11.43 3.20
N GLY A 42 13.30 10.14 3.23
CA GLY A 42 14.04 9.52 4.33
C GLY A 42 13.33 9.65 5.68
N ASP A 43 14.11 9.93 6.72
CA ASP A 43 13.61 10.09 8.10
C ASP A 43 12.60 11.23 8.23
N GLU A 44 12.75 12.30 7.46
CA GLU A 44 11.84 13.45 7.51
C GLU A 44 10.41 13.06 7.10
N ARG A 45 10.27 12.27 6.02
CA ARG A 45 8.98 11.73 5.59
C ARG A 45 8.40 10.76 6.61
N LYS A 46 9.23 9.87 7.17
CA LYS A 46 8.78 8.87 8.16
C LYS A 46 8.25 9.54 9.42
N LYS A 47 8.96 10.57 9.91
CA LYS A 47 8.55 11.33 11.09
C LYS A 47 7.25 12.07 10.84
N PHE A 48 7.15 12.77 9.70
CA PHE A 48 5.94 13.44 9.26
C PHE A 48 4.75 12.48 9.13
N MET A 49 4.92 11.35 8.45
CA MET A 49 3.86 10.34 8.32
C MET A 49 3.45 9.77 9.67
N SER A 50 4.40 9.54 10.58
CA SER A 50 4.10 9.05 11.92
C SER A 50 3.30 10.07 12.73
N GLU A 51 3.58 11.36 12.58
CA GLU A 51 2.82 12.44 13.23
C GLU A 51 1.44 12.63 12.59
N CYS A 52 1.36 12.65 11.27
CA CYS A 52 0.09 12.81 10.54
C CYS A 52 -0.87 11.63 10.78
N LEU A 53 -0.33 10.40 10.87
CA LEU A 53 -1.12 9.19 11.08
C LEU A 53 -1.30 8.83 12.56
N LYS A 54 -0.64 9.52 13.48
CA LYS A 54 -0.85 9.29 14.92
C LYS A 54 -2.29 9.64 15.27
N LYS A 55 -3.04 8.57 15.54
CA LYS A 55 -4.42 8.51 16.06
C LYS A 55 -5.48 9.25 15.24
N ASP A 56 -6.50 8.51 14.84
CA ASP A 56 -7.88 8.92 15.15
C ASP A 56 -8.06 8.85 16.68
#